data_AF-A0A6A5UUK6-F1
#
_entry.id   AF-A0A6A5UUK6-F1
#
_cell.length_a   1.000
_cell.length_b   1.000
_cell.length_c   1.000
_cell.angle_alpha   90.00
_cell.angle_beta   90.00
_cell.angle_gamma   90.00
#
_symmetry.space_group_name_H-M   'P 1'
#
loop_
_entity.id
_entity.type
_entity.pdbx_description
1 polymer ?
#
loop_
_entity_poly.entity_id
_entity_poly.type
_entity_poly.pdbx_seq_one_letter_code
_entity_poly.pdbx_strand_id
1 'polypeptide(L)'
;YATFSHCWGENPQFIRLTTENIAQFSEEISFQDLPRNFQDAVTLCKRMQIRYLWIDSLCIIQSGEGSIQDWNFHVNEMRRIYLNSLLTIAASRAKDAEQGMFTERDPNTIM
;
A
#
# COMPACT_ATOMS: atom_id res chain seq x y z
N TYR A 1 13.26 1.63 -2.89
CA TYR A 1 11.94 1.47 -2.22
C TYR A 1 11.28 0.22 -2.77
N ALA A 2 10.29 -0.34 -2.07
CA ALA A 2 9.40 -1.36 -2.60
C ALA A 2 8.09 -0.72 -3.05
N THR A 3 7.37 -1.38 -3.95
CA THR A 3 5.99 -1.02 -4.34
C THR A 3 5.01 -2.05 -3.82
N PHE A 4 3.78 -1.63 -3.55
CA PHE A 4 2.70 -2.51 -3.11
C PHE A 4 1.58 -2.57 -4.14
N SER A 5 1.15 -3.78 -4.51
CA SER A 5 0.02 -4.02 -5.41
C SER A 5 -1.06 -4.76 -4.64
N HIS A 6 -2.27 -4.19 -4.56
CA HIS A 6 -3.37 -4.76 -3.81
C HIS A 6 -4.72 -4.42 -4.43
N CYS A 7 -5.73 -5.23 -4.11
CA CYS A 7 -7.12 -4.92 -4.43
C CYS A 7 -7.70 -4.01 -3.34
N TRP A 8 -8.37 -2.94 -3.76
CA TRP A 8 -9.04 -2.01 -2.84
C TRP A 8 -10.39 -2.55 -2.34
N GLY A 9 -10.98 -3.53 -3.04
CA GLY A 9 -12.34 -4.03 -2.80
C GLY A 9 -13.42 -3.13 -3.41
N GLU A 10 -14.68 -3.54 -3.29
CA GLU A 10 -15.83 -2.85 -3.91
C GLU A 10 -16.21 -1.53 -3.20
N ASN A 11 -15.99 -1.45 -1.89
CA ASN A 11 -16.29 -0.28 -1.06
C ASN A 11 -15.13 -0.02 -0.09
N PRO A 12 -14.01 0.55 -0.57
CA PRO A 12 -12.81 0.71 0.23
C PRO A 12 -13.05 1.64 1.43
N GLN A 13 -13.09 1.06 2.63
CA GLN A 13 -13.19 1.77 3.91
C GLN A 13 -11.89 1.63 4.69
N PHE A 14 -10.82 2.22 4.15
CA PHE A 14 -9.54 2.28 4.81
C PHE A 14 -8.89 3.65 4.64
N ILE A 15 -7.83 3.87 5.42
CA ILE A 15 -7.07 5.10 5.45
C ILE A 15 -6.44 5.41 4.08
N ARG A 16 -6.65 6.64 3.59
CA ARG A 16 -6.24 7.10 2.27
C ARG A 16 -5.69 8.51 2.38
N LEU A 17 -4.74 8.85 1.53
CA LEU A 17 -4.20 10.20 1.45
C LEU A 17 -5.25 11.14 0.84
N THR A 18 -5.51 12.26 1.51
CA THR A 18 -6.39 13.33 1.05
C THR A 18 -5.71 14.67 1.28
N THR A 19 -6.22 15.72 0.64
CA THR A 19 -5.68 17.08 0.82
C THR A 19 -5.76 17.54 2.28
N GLU A 20 -6.74 17.04 3.04
CA GLU A 20 -6.95 17.40 4.44
C GLU A 20 -5.97 16.71 5.41
N ASN A 21 -5.50 15.49 5.09
CA ASN A 21 -4.65 14.70 5.99
C ASN A 21 -3.17 14.60 5.57
N ILE A 22 -2.80 15.14 4.40
CA ILE A 22 -1.42 15.07 3.88
C ILE A 22 -0.38 15.63 4.85
N ALA A 23 -0.70 16.73 5.56
CA ALA A 23 0.20 17.32 6.54
C ALA A 23 0.46 16.35 7.71
N GLN A 24 -0.61 15.75 8.26
CA GLN A 24 -0.51 14.75 9.32
C GLN A 24 0.24 13.50 8.86
N PHE A 25 -0.08 12.96 7.68
CA PHE A 25 0.53 11.73 7.17
C PHE A 25 2.01 11.91 6.80
N SER A 26 2.44 13.15 6.53
CA SER A 26 3.84 13.48 6.30
C SER A 26 4.68 13.45 7.58
N GLU A 27 4.05 13.59 8.75
CA GLU A 27 4.70 13.47 10.05
C GLU A 27 4.73 12.00 10.50
N GLU A 28 3.55 11.38 10.60
CA GLU A 28 3.41 9.99 11.02
C GLU A 28 2.07 9.40 10.57
N ILE A 29 2.09 8.12 10.20
CA ILE A 29 0.90 7.28 10.12
C ILE A 29 1.07 6.17 11.16
N SER A 30 0.17 6.11 12.13
CA SER A 30 0.18 5.07 13.16
C SER A 30 0.07 3.70 12.50
N PHE A 31 0.97 2.78 12.87
CA PHE A 31 0.97 1.42 12.32
C PHE A 31 -0.34 0.67 12.60
N GLN A 32 -1.02 0.99 13.71
CA GLN A 32 -2.28 0.34 14.10
C GLN A 32 -3.47 0.79 13.25
N ASP A 33 -3.37 1.98 12.63
CA ASP A 33 -4.43 2.54 11.79
C ASP A 33 -4.33 2.04 10.34
N LEU A 34 -3.24 1.33 10.01
CA LEU A 34 -3.05 0.73 8.71
C LEU A 34 -3.91 -0.55 8.57
N PRO A 35 -4.52 -0.79 7.41
CA PRO A 35 -5.15 -2.07 7.10
C PRO A 35 -4.20 -3.23 7.25
N ARG A 36 -4.73 -4.42 7.50
CA ARG A 36 -3.88 -5.60 7.75
C ARG A 36 -2.90 -5.91 6.61
N ASN A 37 -3.31 -5.73 5.36
CA ASN A 37 -2.40 -5.91 4.22
C ASN A 37 -1.22 -4.93 4.27
N PHE A 38 -1.45 -3.70 4.71
CA PHE A 38 -0.45 -2.64 4.72
C PHE A 38 0.51 -2.89 5.88
N GLN A 39 -0.01 -3.31 7.04
CA GLN A 39 0.79 -3.75 8.17
C GLN A 39 1.74 -4.90 7.78
N ASP A 40 1.22 -5.90 7.06
CA ASP A 40 2.02 -7.03 6.58
C ASP A 40 3.10 -6.56 5.58
N ALA A 41 2.77 -5.62 4.68
CA ALA A 41 3.71 -5.08 3.70
C ALA A 41 4.83 -4.27 4.36
N VAL A 42 4.50 -3.43 5.35
CA VAL A 42 5.46 -2.70 6.18
C VAL A 42 6.35 -3.66 6.96
N THR A 43 5.76 -4.70 7.56
CA THR A 43 6.51 -5.73 8.30
C THR A 43 7.49 -6.46 7.40
N LEU A 44 7.07 -6.83 6.18
CA LEU A 44 7.94 -7.46 5.19
C LEU A 44 9.08 -6.52 4.78
N CYS A 45 8.80 -5.25 4.48
CA CYS A 45 9.82 -4.26 4.16
C CYS A 45 10.86 -4.10 5.27
N LYS A 46 10.41 -4.01 6.53
CA LYS A 46 11.31 -3.94 7.70
C LYS A 46 12.22 -5.17 7.79
N ARG A 47 11.68 -6.38 7.61
CA ARG A 47 12.46 -7.64 7.60
C ARG A 47 13.48 -7.69 6.46
N MET A 48 13.13 -7.14 5.31
CA MET A 48 14.01 -7.04 4.15
C MET A 48 14.95 -5.82 4.16
N GLN A 49 14.95 -5.03 5.25
CA GLN A 49 15.73 -3.80 5.38
C GLN A 49 15.44 -2.76 4.29
N ILE A 50 14.21 -2.74 3.76
CA ILE A 50 13.75 -1.76 2.79
C ILE A 50 13.10 -0.61 3.56
N ARG A 51 13.70 0.58 3.46
CA ARG A 51 13.26 1.77 4.22
C ARG A 51 11.94 2.38 3.74
N TYR A 52 11.67 2.31 2.44
CA TYR A 52 10.57 3.04 1.80
C TYR A 52 9.65 2.08 1.06
N LEU A 53 8.35 2.25 1.26
CA LEU A 53 7.28 1.49 0.62
C LEU A 53 6.33 2.48 -0.04
N TRP A 54 6.04 2.26 -1.32
CA TRP A 54 5.06 3.03 -2.07
C TRP A 54 3.74 2.25 -2.13
N ILE A 55 2.65 2.89 -1.71
CA ILE A 55 1.28 2.38 -1.77
C ILE A 55 0.44 3.47 -2.44
N ASP A 56 -0.21 3.14 -3.56
CA ASP A 56 -1.00 4.08 -4.35
C ASP A 56 -1.98 4.92 -3.51
N SER A 57 -2.71 4.28 -2.61
CA SER A 57 -3.71 4.89 -1.74
C SER A 57 -3.15 5.87 -0.70
N LEU A 58 -1.85 5.79 -0.39
CA LEU A 58 -1.15 6.64 0.58
C LEU A 58 -0.13 7.58 -0.06
N CYS A 59 0.20 7.40 -1.33
CA CYS A 59 1.16 8.22 -2.06
C CYS A 59 0.54 9.08 -3.17
N ILE A 60 -0.76 8.90 -3.44
CA ILE A 60 -1.54 9.70 -4.39
C ILE A 60 -2.72 10.30 -3.62
N ILE A 61 -3.01 11.58 -3.84
CA ILE A 61 -4.14 12.28 -3.22
C ILE A 61 -5.44 11.75 -3.82
N GLN A 62 -6.27 11.11 -2.99
CA GLN A 62 -7.48 10.41 -3.41
C GLN A 62 -8.72 11.33 -3.46
N SER A 63 -8.72 12.41 -2.69
CA SER A 63 -9.81 13.38 -2.64
C SER A 63 -9.33 14.74 -2.14
N GLY A 64 -10.10 15.79 -2.41
CA GLY A 64 -9.78 17.17 -2.09
C GLY A 64 -9.31 17.96 -3.30
N GLU A 65 -8.87 19.20 -3.06
CA GLU A 65 -8.33 20.07 -4.12
C GLU A 65 -7.03 19.48 -4.67
N GLY A 66 -6.91 19.43 -6.00
CA GLY A 66 -5.72 18.93 -6.70
C GLY A 66 -5.65 17.42 -6.93
N SER A 67 -6.60 16.63 -6.39
CA SER A 67 -6.56 15.16 -6.46
C SER A 67 -6.56 14.62 -7.89
N ILE A 68 -7.33 15.22 -8.80
CA ILE A 68 -7.42 14.79 -10.21
C ILE A 68 -6.09 15.02 -10.93
N GLN A 69 -5.43 16.15 -10.67
CA GLN A 69 -4.14 16.48 -11.26
C GLN A 69 -3.05 15.53 -10.74
N ASP A 70 -3.03 15.29 -9.44
CA ASP A 70 -2.10 14.38 -8.79
C ASP A 70 -2.27 12.92 -9.28
N TRP A 71 -3.51 12.45 -9.34
CA TRP A 71 -3.84 11.14 -9.88
C TRP A 71 -3.37 10.99 -11.33
N ASN A 72 -3.64 11.98 -12.20
CA ASN A 72 -3.20 11.95 -13.59
C ASN A 72 -1.67 11.91 -13.71
N PHE A 73 -0.95 12.69 -12.90
CA PHE A 73 0.50 12.65 -12.87
C PHE A 73 1.01 11.26 -12.48
N HIS A 74 0.50 10.70 -11.38
CA HIS A 74 0.96 9.43 -10.87
C HIS A 74 0.59 8.25 -11.77
N VAL A 75 -0.57 8.27 -12.43
CA VAL A 75 -0.96 7.22 -13.39
C VAL A 75 -0.02 7.17 -14.58
N ASN A 76 0.40 8.33 -15.10
CA ASN A 76 1.38 8.39 -16.18
C ASN A 76 2.78 7.91 -15.71
N GLU A 77 3.11 8.15 -14.45
CA GLU A 77 4.39 7.75 -13.85
C GLU A 77 4.39 6.32 -13.28
N MET A 78 3.23 5.66 -13.14
CA MET A 78 3.12 4.33 -12.52
C MET A 78 4.10 3.33 -13.12
N ARG A 79 4.23 3.30 -14.45
CA ARG A 79 5.23 2.44 -15.12
C ARG A 79 6.64 2.68 -14.55
N ARG A 80 7.04 3.93 -14.37
CA ARG A 80 8.37 4.30 -13.86
C ARG A 80 8.50 4.01 -12.37
N ILE A 81 7.45 4.21 -11.58
CA ILE A 81 7.41 3.89 -10.15
C ILE A 81 7.63 2.38 -9.92
N TYR A 82 6.87 1.54 -10.62
CA TYR A 82 7.03 0.08 -10.50
C TYR A 82 8.36 -0.41 -11.10
N LEU A 83 8.80 0.14 -12.24
CA LEU A 83 10.05 -0.29 -12.88
C LEU A 83 11.30 0.00 -12.03
N ASN A 84 11.30 1.08 -11.26
CA ASN A 84 12.45 1.50 -10.45
C ASN A 84 12.36 1.05 -8.99
N SER A 85 11.38 0.21 -8.63
CA SER A 85 11.31 -0.38 -7.30
C SER A 85 12.27 -1.58 -7.19
N LEU A 86 12.76 -1.85 -5.98
CA LEU A 86 13.61 -3.02 -5.72
C LEU A 86 12.83 -4.33 -5.95
N LEU A 87 11.57 -4.31 -5.53
CA LEU A 87 10.61 -5.39 -5.69
C LEU A 87 9.19 -4.83 -5.59
N THR A 88 8.24 -5.60 -6.10
CA THR A 88 6.80 -5.38 -5.88
C THR A 88 6.26 -6.45 -4.96
N ILE A 89 5.63 -6.03 -3.86
CA ILE A 89 4.87 -6.91 -2.96
C ILE A 89 3.44 -6.95 -3.49
N ALA A 90 2.92 -8.14 -3.78
CA ALA A 90 1.57 -8.31 -4.32
C ALA A 90 0.67 -9.08 -3.35
N ALA A 91 -0.40 -8.43 -2.87
CA ALA A 91 -1.44 -9.06 -2.03
C ALA A 91 -2.46 -9.82 -2.89
N SER A 92 -2.00 -10.79 -3.68
CA SER A 92 -2.79 -11.45 -4.73
C SER A 92 -3.97 -12.28 -4.22
N ARG A 93 -3.95 -12.72 -2.95
CA ARG A 93 -5.04 -13.50 -2.34
C ARG A 93 -6.11 -12.64 -1.69
N ALA A 94 -5.80 -11.39 -1.38
CA ALA A 94 -6.68 -10.51 -0.62
C ALA A 94 -7.68 -9.83 -1.57
N LYS A 95 -8.97 -9.93 -1.26
CA LYS A 95 -10.03 -9.25 -2.07
C LYS A 95 -10.17 -7.77 -1.72
N ASP A 96 -9.61 -7.34 -0.60
CA ASP A 96 -9.65 -6.00 -0.04
C ASP A 96 -8.38 -5.75 0.80
N ALA A 97 -8.25 -4.56 1.40
CA ALA A 97 -7.08 -4.15 2.18
C ALA A 97 -6.95 -4.82 3.57
N GLU A 98 -7.99 -5.48 4.09
CA GLU A 98 -8.08 -5.90 5.50
C GLU A 98 -7.82 -7.39 5.75
N GLN A 99 -7.75 -8.20 4.70
CA GLN A 99 -7.63 -9.66 4.86
C GLN A 99 -6.28 -10.14 5.42
N GLY A 100 -5.22 -9.36 5.24
CA GLY A 100 -3.84 -9.79 5.50
C GLY A 100 -3.24 -10.59 4.34
N MET A 101 -1.92 -10.52 4.23
CA MET A 101 -1.14 -11.26 3.23
C MET A 101 -0.56 -12.57 3.76
N PHE A 102 -0.28 -12.65 5.06
CA PHE A 102 0.28 -13.86 5.64
C PHE A 102 -0.81 -14.88 5.96
N THR A 103 -0.52 -16.14 5.62
CA THR A 103 -1.34 -17.28 5.98
C THR A 103 -0.54 -18.24 6.84
N GLU A 104 -1.17 -18.84 7.82
CA GLU A 104 -0.58 -19.99 8.50
C GLU A 104 -0.43 -21.13 7.47
N ARG A 105 0.77 -21.69 7.43
CA ARG A 105 1.05 -22.89 6.64
C ARG A 105 0.70 -24.09 7.51
N ASP A 106 -0.15 -24.99 7.02
CA ASP A 106 -0.28 -26.30 7.64
C ASP A 106 1.02 -27.08 7.36
N PRO A 107 1.79 -27.45 8.40
CA PRO A 107 3.04 -28.17 8.24
C PRO A 107 2.87 -29.55 7.60
N ASN A 108 1.64 -30.09 7.55
CA ASN A 108 1.34 -31.40 6.95
C ASN A 108 1.04 -31.34 5.45
N THR A 109 0.88 -30.16 4.85
CA THR A 109 0.52 -30.01 3.42
C THR A 109 1.74 -29.89 2.49
N ILE A 110 2.95 -30.25 2.96
CA ILE A 110 4.13 -30.33 2.09
C ILE A 110 4.21 -31.75 1.52
N MET A 111 3.53 -31.97 0.40
CA MET A 111 3.79 -33.09 -0.53
C MET A 111 4.05 -32.53 -1.92
#